data_AF-A0A421BX29-F1
#
_entry.id   AF-A0A421BX29-F1
#
_cell.length_a   1.000
_cell.length_b   1.000
_cell.length_c   1.000
_cell.angle_alpha   90.00
_cell.angle_beta   90.00
_cell.angle_gamma   90.00
#
_symmetry.space_group_name_H-M   'P 1'
#
loop_
_entity.id
_entity.type
_entity.pdbx_description
1 polymer ?
#
loop_
_entity_poly.entity_id
_entity_poly.type
_entity_poly.pdbx_seq_one_letter_code
_entity_poly.pdbx_strand_id
1 'polypeptide(L)'
;MIRDNVIFGKENFLFLHNGAHAETSLLIGEAVPEATSVRNFRDNISARRAWCAERGIAYAHVVYPSKHLVYRDHLPDDLAGRVGGIYQRYFAGDDEILYPIDLLLEGRKQGHVFRTWDTHLNDRGALIVVQALLSKIGIEAGDIQDAFEVAESNLGGDLANMTALSGTVPEMVLRQKFRFFISNNLPLLPRNRFHSVVIRNRHSVTESRLLVFGDSFLHQSLKFLARYFREILFVRSSSFQEDIVALYEPDAIISGNVERYLMKVNRDVDADSFLLSQLNSPDYASDDRHQLAFNAQLSHRFHRLAYDRWTPAIDALQPSAETQLVPVQDLVSTGTSFRATGNDPIFSIHGTAGQRIERFTVEFVSDVDSVAQFFFIPEGDRTFSGEHSISLAVVRGFNRLQFELGGQLVKGLRFDPLAAPGTISLRRSELVTLPG
;
A
#
# COMPACT_ATOMS: atom_id res chain seq x y z
N MET A 1 6.53 30.83 -10.23
CA MET A 1 7.35 30.46 -11.41
C MET A 1 6.79 29.16 -11.97
N ILE A 2 6.68 29.01 -13.31
CA ILE A 2 6.20 27.77 -13.95
C ILE A 2 7.33 27.22 -14.82
N ARG A 3 7.62 25.93 -14.72
CA ARG A 3 8.63 25.23 -15.52
C ARG A 3 8.19 23.79 -15.77
N ASP A 4 8.32 23.31 -17.00
CA ASP A 4 8.03 21.90 -17.37
C ASP A 4 6.64 21.41 -16.92
N ASN A 5 5.62 22.26 -17.03
CA ASN A 5 4.26 22.05 -16.51
C ASN A 5 4.16 21.86 -14.99
N VAL A 6 5.08 22.45 -14.23
CA VAL A 6 5.07 22.47 -12.76
C VAL A 6 5.09 23.91 -12.27
N ILE A 7 4.16 24.24 -11.38
CA ILE A 7 4.15 25.51 -10.64
C ILE A 7 5.03 25.34 -9.40
N PHE A 8 6.02 26.20 -9.28
CA PHE A 8 6.83 26.35 -8.08
C PHE A 8 6.10 27.30 -7.13
N GLY A 9 5.51 26.72 -6.09
CA GLY A 9 4.82 27.43 -5.02
C GLY A 9 5.75 27.87 -3.90
N LYS A 10 5.14 28.37 -2.82
CA LYS A 10 5.81 28.77 -1.59
C LYS A 10 6.19 27.53 -0.77
N GLU A 11 7.16 27.69 0.14
CA GLU A 11 7.59 26.65 1.09
C GLU A 11 7.95 25.31 0.41
N ASN A 12 8.59 25.39 -0.77
CA ASN A 12 9.01 24.25 -1.59
C ASN A 12 7.88 23.37 -2.15
N PHE A 13 6.61 23.77 -2.03
CA PHE A 13 5.50 23.04 -2.64
C PHE A 13 5.55 23.14 -4.16
N LEU A 14 5.47 21.98 -4.81
CA LEU A 14 5.26 21.88 -6.26
C LEU A 14 3.80 21.56 -6.56
N PHE A 15 3.27 22.13 -7.65
CA PHE A 15 1.93 21.83 -8.14
C PHE A 15 1.94 21.52 -9.63
N LEU A 16 1.03 20.64 -10.07
CA LEU A 16 0.86 20.36 -11.50
C LEU A 16 0.24 21.59 -12.18
N HIS A 17 0.81 22.06 -13.29
CA HIS A 17 0.21 23.12 -14.08
C HIS A 17 -0.95 22.53 -14.94
N ASN A 18 -0.95 22.76 -16.25
CA ASN A 18 -1.97 22.22 -17.15
C ASN A 18 -1.69 20.76 -17.53
N GLY A 19 -0.44 20.41 -17.83
CA GLY A 19 -0.08 19.06 -18.28
C GLY A 19 -1.01 18.57 -19.40
N ALA A 20 -1.37 17.28 -19.38
CA ALA A 20 -2.28 16.68 -20.35
C ALA A 20 -3.78 16.94 -20.09
N HIS A 21 -4.14 17.53 -18.93
CA HIS A 21 -5.53 17.61 -18.47
C HIS A 21 -6.00 19.03 -18.16
N ALA A 22 -5.24 20.05 -18.58
CA ALA A 22 -5.54 21.47 -18.36
C ALA A 22 -5.91 21.81 -16.89
N GLU A 23 -5.28 21.14 -15.91
CA GLU A 23 -5.73 21.18 -14.50
C GLU A 23 -5.81 22.61 -13.95
N THR A 24 -4.73 23.41 -14.09
CA THR A 24 -4.75 24.79 -13.60
C THR A 24 -5.83 25.63 -14.29
N SER A 25 -5.94 25.58 -15.61
CA SER A 25 -6.96 26.33 -16.37
C SER A 25 -8.38 25.94 -15.98
N LEU A 26 -8.66 24.65 -15.71
CA LEU A 26 -9.95 24.21 -15.18
C LEU A 26 -10.22 24.75 -13.77
N LEU A 27 -9.22 24.68 -12.88
CA LEU A 27 -9.33 25.14 -11.50
C LEU A 27 -9.61 26.65 -11.41
N ILE A 28 -8.95 27.47 -12.24
CA ILE A 28 -9.15 28.92 -12.26
C ILE A 28 -10.29 29.40 -13.18
N GLY A 29 -10.99 28.47 -13.84
CA GLY A 29 -12.17 28.75 -14.66
C GLY A 29 -11.86 29.31 -16.06
N GLU A 30 -10.63 29.22 -16.53
CA GLU A 30 -10.24 29.56 -17.91
C GLU A 30 -10.57 28.44 -18.91
N ALA A 31 -10.76 27.22 -18.40
CA ALA A 31 -11.29 26.09 -19.16
C ALA A 31 -12.52 25.49 -18.46
N VAL A 32 -13.31 24.75 -19.25
CA VAL A 32 -14.46 23.97 -18.77
C VAL A 32 -14.32 22.52 -19.23
N PRO A 33 -14.92 21.54 -18.53
CA PRO A 33 -14.98 20.16 -19.00
C PRO A 33 -15.66 20.03 -20.38
N GLU A 34 -15.38 18.94 -21.10
CA GLU A 34 -16.09 18.63 -22.35
C GLU A 34 -17.62 18.58 -22.10
N ALA A 35 -18.41 19.04 -23.08
CA ALA A 35 -19.85 19.24 -22.93
C ALA A 35 -20.64 17.95 -22.57
N THR A 36 -20.11 16.79 -22.90
CA THR A 36 -20.68 15.47 -22.55
C THR A 36 -20.17 14.93 -21.23
N SER A 37 -19.05 15.45 -20.70
CA SER A 37 -18.35 14.88 -19.54
C SER A 37 -19.23 14.81 -18.30
N VAL A 38 -19.95 15.90 -17.98
CA VAL A 38 -20.85 15.97 -16.81
C VAL A 38 -21.98 14.95 -16.89
N ARG A 39 -22.59 14.79 -18.07
CA ARG A 39 -23.65 13.79 -18.28
C ARG A 39 -23.09 12.37 -18.17
N ASN A 40 -22.02 12.07 -18.90
CA ASN A 40 -21.38 10.76 -18.87
C ASN A 40 -20.95 10.35 -17.46
N PHE A 41 -20.39 11.28 -16.69
CA PHE A 41 -20.02 11.03 -15.29
C PHE A 41 -21.24 10.66 -14.44
N ARG A 42 -22.31 11.47 -14.48
CA ARG A 42 -23.53 11.22 -13.71
C ARG A 42 -24.20 9.90 -14.11
N ASP A 43 -24.32 9.66 -15.42
CA ASP A 43 -24.93 8.44 -15.97
C ASP A 43 -24.13 7.19 -15.56
N ASN A 44 -22.80 7.24 -15.67
CA ASN A 44 -21.92 6.15 -15.23
C ASN A 44 -22.09 5.89 -13.72
N ILE A 45 -22.02 6.91 -12.87
CA ILE A 45 -22.16 6.72 -11.41
C ILE A 45 -23.53 6.12 -11.06
N SER A 46 -24.60 6.64 -11.66
CA SER A 46 -25.96 6.10 -11.44
C SER A 46 -26.07 4.64 -11.89
N ALA A 47 -25.54 4.31 -13.08
CA ALA A 47 -25.59 2.95 -13.62
C ALA A 47 -24.77 1.97 -12.77
N ARG A 48 -23.54 2.34 -12.39
CA ARG A 48 -22.67 1.53 -11.52
C ARG A 48 -23.35 1.21 -10.19
N ARG A 49 -23.94 2.23 -9.55
CA ARG A 49 -24.65 2.08 -8.27
C ARG A 49 -25.82 1.12 -8.39
N ALA A 50 -26.69 1.31 -9.37
CA ALA A 50 -27.84 0.44 -9.60
C ALA A 50 -27.39 -1.00 -9.87
N TRP A 51 -26.41 -1.17 -10.76
CA TRP A 51 -25.87 -2.48 -11.14
C TRP A 51 -25.27 -3.23 -9.94
N CYS A 52 -24.51 -2.53 -9.08
CA CYS A 52 -23.94 -3.11 -7.87
C CYS A 52 -25.02 -3.47 -6.84
N ALA A 53 -26.00 -2.58 -6.62
CA ALA A 53 -27.10 -2.79 -5.69
C ALA A 53 -27.95 -4.02 -6.06
N GLU A 54 -28.26 -4.20 -7.35
CA GLU A 54 -28.96 -5.39 -7.87
C GLU A 54 -28.22 -6.70 -7.58
N ARG A 55 -26.90 -6.64 -7.39
CA ARG A 55 -26.02 -7.79 -7.17
C ARG A 55 -25.56 -7.92 -5.71
N GLY A 56 -26.04 -7.05 -4.82
CA GLY A 56 -25.62 -7.04 -3.42
C GLY A 56 -24.15 -6.67 -3.21
N ILE A 57 -23.53 -5.96 -4.14
CA ILE A 57 -22.13 -5.52 -4.06
C ILE A 57 -22.09 -4.12 -3.44
N ALA A 58 -21.34 -3.94 -2.35
CA ALA A 58 -21.14 -2.61 -1.77
C ALA A 58 -20.33 -1.72 -2.71
N TYR A 59 -20.73 -0.48 -2.92
CA TYR A 59 -20.08 0.40 -3.90
C TYR A 59 -19.84 1.81 -3.35
N ALA A 60 -18.63 2.32 -3.57
CA ALA A 60 -18.28 3.71 -3.32
C ALA A 60 -17.47 4.30 -4.48
N HIS A 61 -17.71 5.58 -4.77
CA HIS A 61 -16.91 6.34 -5.72
C HIS A 61 -16.24 7.54 -5.02
N VAL A 62 -14.95 7.75 -5.25
CA VAL A 62 -14.21 8.90 -4.75
C VAL A 62 -13.67 9.78 -5.87
N VAL A 63 -13.89 11.08 -5.73
CA VAL A 63 -13.22 12.09 -6.54
C VAL A 63 -12.18 12.79 -5.68
N TYR A 64 -10.90 12.59 -5.97
CA TYR A 64 -9.83 13.24 -5.20
C TYR A 64 -9.71 14.72 -5.61
N PRO A 65 -9.77 15.68 -4.67
CA PRO A 65 -9.54 17.08 -4.98
C PRO A 65 -8.09 17.30 -5.40
N SER A 66 -7.87 18.30 -6.24
CA SER A 66 -6.53 18.75 -6.60
C SER A 66 -5.81 19.36 -5.41
N LYS A 67 -4.50 19.08 -5.29
CA LYS A 67 -3.60 19.63 -4.26
C LYS A 67 -3.72 21.16 -4.11
N HIS A 68 -3.94 21.85 -5.23
CA HIS A 68 -4.21 23.29 -5.32
C HIS A 68 -5.29 23.78 -4.37
N LEU A 69 -6.36 23.00 -4.17
CA LEU A 69 -7.49 23.39 -3.33
C LEU A 69 -7.16 23.32 -1.84
N VAL A 70 -6.34 22.36 -1.45
CA VAL A 70 -5.96 22.13 -0.05
C VAL A 70 -4.83 23.07 0.38
N TYR A 71 -3.94 23.42 -0.54
CA TYR A 71 -2.76 24.26 -0.30
C TYR A 71 -2.80 25.58 -1.09
N ARG A 72 -3.95 26.27 -1.09
CA ARG A 72 -4.13 27.54 -1.82
C ARG A 72 -3.15 28.63 -1.40
N ASP A 73 -2.86 28.71 -0.11
CA ASP A 73 -1.92 29.65 0.49
C ASP A 73 -0.45 29.41 0.07
N HIS A 74 -0.15 28.21 -0.44
CA HIS A 74 1.17 27.85 -0.97
C HIS A 74 1.28 28.10 -2.48
N LEU A 75 0.20 28.49 -3.16
CA LEU A 75 0.23 28.89 -4.56
C LEU A 75 0.78 30.32 -4.70
N PRO A 76 1.27 30.69 -5.91
CA PRO A 76 1.45 32.09 -6.29
C PRO A 76 0.17 32.91 -6.07
N ASP A 77 0.32 34.16 -5.62
CA ASP A 77 -0.80 35.00 -5.17
C ASP A 77 -1.85 35.26 -6.27
N ASP A 78 -1.41 35.34 -7.53
CA ASP A 78 -2.25 35.51 -8.71
C ASP A 78 -3.15 34.30 -8.99
N LEU A 79 -2.77 33.11 -8.51
CA LEU A 79 -3.57 31.88 -8.64
C LEU A 79 -4.40 31.61 -7.38
N ALA A 80 -3.84 31.86 -6.20
CA ALA A 80 -4.42 31.46 -4.90
C ALA A 80 -5.90 31.84 -4.72
N GLY A 81 -6.28 33.05 -5.14
CA GLY A 81 -7.65 33.57 -5.03
C GLY A 81 -8.63 33.08 -6.11
N ARG A 82 -8.14 32.40 -7.16
CA ARG A 82 -8.93 32.00 -8.34
C ARG A 82 -9.24 30.52 -8.39
N VAL A 83 -8.47 29.68 -7.69
CA VAL A 83 -8.65 28.23 -7.67
C VAL A 83 -9.99 27.87 -7.01
N GLY A 84 -10.83 27.14 -7.75
CA GLY A 84 -12.04 26.49 -7.25
C GLY A 84 -12.15 25.06 -7.76
N GLY A 85 -12.77 24.17 -6.99
CA GLY A 85 -12.77 22.74 -7.29
C GLY A 85 -13.54 22.40 -8.54
N ILE A 86 -12.95 21.56 -9.40
CA ILE A 86 -13.54 21.15 -10.67
C ILE A 86 -14.81 20.35 -10.40
N TYR A 87 -14.73 19.40 -9.46
CA TYR A 87 -15.89 18.59 -9.08
C TYR A 87 -17.03 19.44 -8.51
N GLN A 88 -16.72 20.30 -7.54
CA GLN A 88 -17.72 21.19 -6.91
C GLN A 88 -18.40 22.12 -7.92
N ARG A 89 -17.65 22.67 -8.88
CA ARG A 89 -18.18 23.64 -9.85
C ARG A 89 -19.09 23.00 -10.90
N TYR A 90 -18.78 21.78 -11.36
CA TYR A 90 -19.44 21.20 -12.54
C TYR A 90 -20.16 19.87 -12.31
N PHE A 91 -19.76 19.09 -11.30
CA PHE A 91 -20.19 17.69 -11.13
C PHE A 91 -20.97 17.41 -9.84
N ALA A 92 -20.86 18.28 -8.83
CA ALA A 92 -21.56 18.13 -7.56
C ALA A 92 -23.09 18.02 -7.72
N GLY A 93 -23.74 17.53 -6.65
CA GLY A 93 -25.18 17.29 -6.59
C GLY A 93 -25.58 15.84 -6.29
N ASP A 94 -24.61 14.96 -5.97
CA ASP A 94 -24.87 13.59 -5.49
C ASP A 94 -24.04 13.36 -4.21
N ASP A 95 -24.70 13.30 -3.06
CA ASP A 95 -24.09 13.13 -1.72
C ASP A 95 -23.40 11.76 -1.55
N GLU A 96 -23.61 10.87 -2.51
CA GLU A 96 -23.12 9.49 -2.46
C GLU A 96 -21.70 9.38 -2.99
N ILE A 97 -21.26 10.36 -3.79
CA ILE A 97 -19.87 10.50 -4.21
C ILE A 97 -19.05 11.08 -3.06
N LEU A 98 -17.93 10.43 -2.72
CA LEU A 98 -16.98 10.98 -1.77
C LEU A 98 -16.11 12.04 -2.44
N TYR A 99 -16.28 13.31 -2.04
CA TYR A 99 -15.37 14.39 -2.37
C TYR A 99 -14.71 14.92 -1.08
N PRO A 100 -13.53 14.41 -0.68
CA PRO A 100 -13.00 14.56 0.67
C PRO A 100 -12.28 15.90 0.92
N ILE A 101 -12.69 16.99 0.28
CA ILE A 101 -12.00 18.29 0.40
C ILE A 101 -11.99 18.81 1.85
N ASP A 102 -13.13 18.75 2.55
CA ASP A 102 -13.24 19.26 3.91
C ASP A 102 -12.47 18.38 4.90
N LEU A 103 -12.50 17.06 4.71
CA LEU A 103 -11.71 16.10 5.49
C LEU A 103 -10.20 16.36 5.34
N LEU A 104 -9.75 16.68 4.13
CA LEU A 104 -8.35 16.97 3.86
C LEU A 104 -7.93 18.34 4.41
N LEU A 105 -8.79 19.36 4.32
CA LEU A 105 -8.55 20.67 4.95
C LEU A 105 -8.49 20.56 6.47
N GLU A 106 -9.34 19.75 7.09
CA GLU A 106 -9.29 19.48 8.52
C GLU A 106 -8.03 18.72 8.91
N GLY A 107 -7.70 17.64 8.18
CA GLY A 107 -6.47 16.88 8.38
C GLY A 107 -5.22 17.75 8.29
N ARG A 108 -5.22 18.70 7.34
CA ARG A 108 -4.11 19.66 7.14
C ARG A 108 -3.77 20.45 8.41
N LYS A 109 -4.73 20.72 9.29
CA LYS A 109 -4.51 21.47 10.54
C LYS A 109 -3.52 20.81 11.49
N GLN A 110 -3.31 19.49 11.38
CA GLN A 110 -2.39 18.76 12.25
C GLN A 110 -1.11 18.33 11.50
N GLY A 111 -0.88 18.81 10.27
CA GLY A 111 0.28 18.46 9.43
C GLY A 111 -0.08 18.19 7.97
N HIS A 112 0.92 17.97 7.11
CA HIS A 112 0.69 17.82 5.67
C HIS A 112 -0.20 16.61 5.35
N VAL A 113 -1.03 16.75 4.31
CA VAL A 113 -1.89 15.69 3.74
C VAL A 113 -1.60 15.41 2.27
N PHE A 114 -0.82 16.27 1.61
CA PHE A 114 -0.19 16.00 0.31
C PHE A 114 1.32 15.96 0.46
N ARG A 115 1.97 15.22 -0.43
CA ARG A 115 3.43 15.27 -0.58
C ARG A 115 3.85 16.60 -1.18
N THR A 116 5.03 17.08 -0.82
CA THR A 116 5.51 18.43 -1.14
C THR A 116 5.92 18.54 -2.62
N TRP A 117 6.69 17.56 -3.11
CA TRP A 117 7.26 17.51 -4.48
C TRP A 117 6.48 16.63 -5.46
N ASP A 118 5.25 16.26 -5.10
CA ASP A 118 4.45 15.28 -5.83
C ASP A 118 2.98 15.71 -5.89
N THR A 119 2.23 15.19 -6.87
CA THR A 119 0.79 15.47 -7.05
C THR A 119 -0.11 14.77 -6.05
N HIS A 120 0.34 13.69 -5.42
CA HIS A 120 -0.49 12.79 -4.63
C HIS A 120 -0.60 13.21 -3.16
N LEU A 121 -1.62 12.64 -2.52
CA LEU A 121 -1.73 12.62 -1.06
C LEU A 121 -0.47 12.01 -0.44
N ASN A 122 -0.10 12.45 0.75
CA ASN A 122 0.82 11.66 1.57
C ASN A 122 0.03 10.56 2.29
N ASP A 123 0.75 9.72 3.06
CA ASP A 123 0.14 8.56 3.71
C ASP A 123 -0.99 8.93 4.68
N ARG A 124 -0.92 10.11 5.32
CA ARG A 124 -1.98 10.57 6.21
C ARG A 124 -3.21 11.05 5.44
N GLY A 125 -3.01 11.83 4.38
CA GLY A 125 -4.11 12.24 3.50
C GLY A 125 -4.81 11.02 2.91
N ALA A 126 -4.05 10.03 2.45
CA ALA A 126 -4.60 8.78 1.92
C ALA A 126 -5.38 8.01 3.01
N LEU A 127 -4.87 7.93 4.24
CA LEU A 127 -5.54 7.27 5.35
C LEU A 127 -6.91 7.92 5.68
N ILE A 128 -6.96 9.25 5.72
CA ILE A 128 -8.21 10.01 5.95
C ILE A 128 -9.27 9.64 4.90
N VAL A 129 -8.87 9.58 3.63
CA VAL A 129 -9.79 9.22 2.54
C VAL A 129 -10.21 7.76 2.63
N VAL A 130 -9.30 6.85 2.99
CA VAL A 130 -9.61 5.42 3.16
C VAL A 130 -10.61 5.21 4.30
N GLN A 131 -10.50 5.90 5.43
CA GLN A 131 -11.47 5.79 6.52
C GLN A 131 -12.87 6.20 6.06
N ALA A 132 -12.99 7.28 5.29
CA ALA A 132 -14.26 7.71 4.72
C ALA A 132 -14.83 6.73 3.68
N LEU A 133 -13.96 6.12 2.86
CA LEU A 133 -14.35 5.07 1.90
C LEU A 133 -14.88 3.82 2.61
N LEU A 134 -14.17 3.34 3.65
CA LEU A 134 -14.58 2.17 4.43
C LEU A 134 -15.95 2.38 5.07
N SER A 135 -16.19 3.56 5.66
CA SER A 135 -17.49 3.92 6.23
C SER A 135 -18.61 3.89 5.17
N LYS A 136 -18.37 4.43 3.96
CA LYS A 136 -19.37 4.41 2.87
C LYS A 136 -19.75 3.01 2.40
N ILE A 137 -18.86 2.03 2.53
CA ILE A 137 -19.14 0.63 2.18
C ILE A 137 -19.50 -0.23 3.41
N GLY A 138 -19.80 0.39 4.55
CA GLY A 138 -20.27 -0.30 5.75
C GLY A 138 -19.20 -1.04 6.54
N ILE A 139 -17.92 -0.70 6.35
CA ILE A 139 -16.81 -1.25 7.13
C ILE A 139 -16.37 -0.23 8.18
N GLU A 140 -16.52 -0.60 9.44
CA GLU A 140 -15.99 0.17 10.56
C GLU A 140 -14.46 0.10 10.58
N ALA A 141 -13.81 1.25 10.38
CA ALA A 141 -12.35 1.30 10.32
C ALA A 141 -11.70 1.04 11.70
N GLY A 142 -12.36 1.43 12.80
CA GLY A 142 -11.72 1.45 14.13
C GLY A 142 -10.42 2.28 14.13
N ASP A 143 -9.50 1.97 15.04
CA ASP A 143 -8.20 2.63 15.16
C ASP A 143 -7.20 2.11 14.12
N ILE A 144 -7.48 2.40 12.84
CA ILE A 144 -6.64 2.00 11.70
C ILE A 144 -5.18 2.44 11.86
N GLN A 145 -4.93 3.56 12.56
CA GLN A 145 -3.60 4.12 12.78
C GLN A 145 -2.68 3.17 13.55
N ASP A 146 -3.22 2.37 14.47
CA ASP A 146 -2.43 1.44 15.30
C ASP A 146 -1.76 0.34 14.48
N ALA A 147 -2.34 0.01 13.31
CA ALA A 147 -1.79 -0.93 12.35
C ALA A 147 -0.54 -0.40 11.62
N PHE A 148 -0.15 0.86 11.86
CA PHE A 148 0.98 1.52 11.21
C PHE A 148 1.93 2.15 12.23
N GLU A 149 3.20 2.19 11.86
CA GLU A 149 4.24 2.96 12.52
C GLU A 149 4.49 4.25 11.73
N VAL A 150 4.49 5.38 12.42
CA VAL A 150 4.85 6.67 11.84
C VAL A 150 6.36 6.74 11.71
N ALA A 151 6.83 7.03 10.50
CA ALA A 151 8.24 7.24 10.23
C ALA A 151 8.42 8.42 9.27
N GLU A 152 9.66 8.90 9.16
CA GLU A 152 10.06 9.83 8.11
C GLU A 152 10.86 9.08 7.04
N SER A 153 10.69 9.48 5.79
CA SER A 153 11.47 8.97 4.67
C SER A 153 11.73 10.08 3.69
N ASN A 154 12.96 10.15 3.16
CA ASN A 154 13.27 11.05 2.06
C ASN A 154 12.72 10.46 0.76
N LEU A 155 11.74 11.13 0.16
CA LEU A 155 11.06 10.69 -1.06
C LEU A 155 11.27 11.69 -2.20
N GLY A 156 11.39 11.19 -3.43
CA GLY A 156 11.23 12.02 -4.62
C GLY A 156 9.75 12.31 -4.87
N GLY A 157 9.43 12.88 -6.04
CA GLY A 157 8.05 13.13 -6.43
C GLY A 157 7.88 13.24 -7.93
N ASP A 158 6.68 12.94 -8.42
CA ASP A 158 6.36 13.00 -9.85
C ASP A 158 6.57 14.41 -10.44
N LEU A 159 6.23 15.47 -9.72
CA LEU A 159 6.47 16.85 -10.14
C LEU A 159 7.95 17.21 -10.11
N ALA A 160 8.70 16.74 -9.10
CA ALA A 160 10.15 16.91 -9.10
C ALA A 160 10.77 16.21 -10.32
N ASN A 161 10.36 14.99 -10.66
CA ASN A 161 10.84 14.24 -11.83
C ASN A 161 10.46 14.89 -13.18
N MET A 162 9.31 15.59 -13.24
CA MET A 162 8.93 16.37 -14.42
C MET A 162 9.84 17.57 -14.62
N THR A 163 10.45 18.06 -13.55
CA THR A 163 11.44 19.12 -13.58
C THR A 163 12.86 18.53 -13.54
N ALA A 164 13.88 19.31 -13.86
CA ALA A 164 15.27 18.86 -13.67
C ALA A 164 15.72 18.94 -12.19
N LEU A 165 14.79 18.87 -11.23
CA LEU A 165 15.12 18.84 -9.80
C LEU A 165 15.62 17.44 -9.44
N SER A 166 16.86 17.36 -8.98
CA SER A 166 17.44 16.14 -8.42
C SER A 166 17.37 16.19 -6.89
N GLY A 167 17.01 15.06 -6.28
CA GLY A 167 16.99 14.91 -4.83
C GLY A 167 15.70 14.34 -4.29
N THR A 168 15.57 14.42 -2.98
CA THR A 168 14.45 13.90 -2.20
C THR A 168 14.14 14.87 -1.06
N VAL A 169 12.89 14.86 -0.60
CA VAL A 169 12.42 15.67 0.54
C VAL A 169 11.89 14.78 1.65
N PRO A 170 12.04 15.16 2.92
CA PRO A 170 11.49 14.41 4.04
C PRO A 170 9.97 14.42 3.95
N GLU A 171 9.39 13.23 4.01
CA GLU A 171 7.95 13.00 4.00
C GLU A 171 7.58 12.04 5.12
N MET A 172 6.46 12.32 5.78
CA MET A 172 5.88 11.39 6.73
C MET A 172 5.32 10.17 5.98
N VAL A 173 5.70 8.99 6.43
CA VAL A 173 5.23 7.71 5.92
C VAL A 173 4.66 6.85 7.03
N LEU A 174 3.59 6.12 6.69
CA LEU A 174 2.96 5.12 7.54
C LEU A 174 3.42 3.74 7.08
N ARG A 175 4.29 3.12 7.88
CA ARG A 175 4.81 1.77 7.66
C ARG A 175 3.88 0.76 8.31
N GLN A 176 3.29 -0.10 7.51
CA GLN A 176 2.40 -1.16 7.99
C GLN A 176 3.12 -2.11 8.96
N LYS A 177 2.48 -2.43 10.09
CA LYS A 177 2.95 -3.42 11.08
C LYS A 177 2.46 -4.85 10.78
N PHE A 178 1.79 -5.04 9.64
CA PHE A 178 1.26 -6.32 9.18
C PHE A 178 1.81 -6.67 7.80
N ARG A 179 1.82 -7.97 7.49
CA ARG A 179 2.32 -8.49 6.22
C ARG A 179 1.16 -8.99 5.36
N PHE A 180 1.30 -8.82 4.06
CA PHE A 180 0.41 -9.37 3.04
C PHE A 180 1.20 -9.72 1.79
N PHE A 181 0.67 -10.63 0.99
CA PHE A 181 1.16 -10.84 -0.36
C PHE A 181 0.75 -9.67 -1.25
N ILE A 182 1.68 -9.16 -2.04
CA ILE A 182 1.42 -8.19 -3.09
C ILE A 182 2.18 -8.59 -4.36
N SER A 183 1.51 -8.45 -5.49
CA SER A 183 2.12 -8.51 -6.81
C SER A 183 1.66 -7.33 -7.65
N ASN A 184 2.58 -6.64 -8.31
CA ASN A 184 2.36 -5.39 -9.01
C ASN A 184 3.14 -5.39 -10.33
N ASN A 185 2.45 -5.27 -11.46
CA ASN A 185 3.10 -5.27 -12.78
C ASN A 185 3.63 -3.90 -13.22
N LEU A 186 3.33 -2.80 -12.51
CA LEU A 186 3.74 -1.44 -12.90
C LEU A 186 5.23 -1.29 -13.27
N PRO A 187 6.19 -1.89 -12.53
CA PRO A 187 7.61 -1.74 -12.87
C PRO A 187 8.02 -2.31 -14.23
N LEU A 188 7.20 -3.19 -14.80
CA LEU A 188 7.45 -3.85 -16.09
C LEU A 188 6.77 -3.12 -17.25
N LEU A 189 5.83 -2.24 -16.97
CA LEU A 189 5.06 -1.53 -17.99
C LEU A 189 5.82 -0.28 -18.46
N PRO A 190 5.78 0.04 -19.78
CA PRO A 190 6.41 1.25 -20.29
C PRO A 190 5.71 2.53 -19.80
N ARG A 191 4.43 2.41 -19.46
CA ARG A 191 3.56 3.46 -18.90
C ARG A 191 2.61 2.81 -17.90
N ASN A 192 1.72 3.59 -17.31
CA ASN A 192 0.76 3.03 -16.35
C ASN A 192 -0.47 2.35 -16.99
N ARG A 193 -0.60 2.30 -18.32
CA ARG A 193 -1.67 1.55 -18.99
C ARG A 193 -1.52 0.06 -18.66
N PHE A 194 -2.63 -0.63 -18.40
CA PHE A 194 -2.65 -2.05 -17.99
C PHE A 194 -2.05 -2.35 -16.61
N HIS A 195 -1.84 -1.32 -15.79
CA HIS A 195 -1.41 -1.50 -14.41
C HIS A 195 -2.49 -2.23 -13.60
N SER A 196 -2.09 -3.36 -13.00
CA SER A 196 -2.88 -4.13 -12.05
C SER A 196 -2.06 -4.48 -10.81
N VAL A 197 -2.75 -4.65 -9.68
CA VAL A 197 -2.16 -5.12 -8.43
C VAL A 197 -3.05 -6.20 -7.84
N VAL A 198 -2.44 -7.30 -7.42
CA VAL A 198 -3.09 -8.34 -6.63
C VAL A 198 -2.54 -8.29 -5.22
N ILE A 199 -3.42 -8.12 -4.24
CA ILE A 199 -3.09 -8.23 -2.82
C ILE A 199 -3.89 -9.37 -2.22
N ARG A 200 -3.24 -10.14 -1.37
CA ARG A 200 -3.91 -11.09 -0.48
C ARG A 200 -3.36 -10.91 0.92
N ASN A 201 -4.21 -10.63 1.89
CA ASN A 201 -3.85 -10.55 3.31
C ASN A 201 -4.65 -11.59 4.07
N ARG A 202 -4.04 -12.71 4.47
CA ARG A 202 -4.73 -13.78 5.20
C ARG A 202 -5.02 -13.48 6.67
N HIS A 203 -4.66 -12.28 7.14
CA HIS A 203 -4.95 -11.73 8.47
C HIS A 203 -5.75 -10.43 8.42
N SER A 204 -6.39 -10.13 7.30
CA SER A 204 -7.31 -8.99 7.18
C SER A 204 -8.47 -9.06 8.17
N VAL A 205 -9.09 -7.92 8.48
CA VAL A 205 -10.25 -7.81 9.37
C VAL A 205 -11.44 -8.65 8.87
N THR A 206 -11.66 -8.65 7.55
CA THR A 206 -12.76 -9.36 6.90
C THR A 206 -12.23 -10.42 5.95
N GLU A 207 -13.10 -11.37 5.57
CA GLU A 207 -12.83 -12.31 4.47
C GLU A 207 -13.17 -11.73 3.09
N SER A 208 -13.58 -10.46 3.03
CA SER A 208 -14.15 -9.87 1.82
C SER A 208 -13.12 -9.61 0.72
N ARG A 209 -13.59 -9.66 -0.53
CA ARG A 209 -12.86 -9.38 -1.77
C ARG A 209 -13.21 -7.98 -2.25
N LEU A 210 -12.19 -7.15 -2.46
CA LEU A 210 -12.33 -5.78 -2.97
C LEU A 210 -11.82 -5.69 -4.41
N LEU A 211 -12.65 -5.15 -5.30
CA LEU A 211 -12.23 -4.74 -6.64
C LEU A 211 -12.09 -3.22 -6.68
N VAL A 212 -10.93 -2.73 -7.14
CA VAL A 212 -10.63 -1.30 -7.21
C VAL A 212 -10.41 -0.88 -8.66
N PHE A 213 -11.22 0.07 -9.13
CA PHE A 213 -11.05 0.72 -10.43
C PHE A 213 -10.61 2.16 -10.25
N GLY A 214 -9.39 2.51 -10.64
CA GLY A 214 -9.02 3.92 -10.54
C GLY A 214 -7.63 4.27 -10.99
N ASP A 215 -7.12 5.36 -10.44
CA ASP A 215 -5.82 5.91 -10.79
C ASP A 215 -4.76 5.68 -9.70
N SER A 216 -3.68 6.44 -9.78
CA SER A 216 -2.55 6.32 -8.86
C SER A 216 -2.87 6.75 -7.42
N PHE A 217 -3.92 7.55 -7.19
CA PHE A 217 -4.37 7.91 -5.84
C PHE A 217 -4.97 6.70 -5.11
N LEU A 218 -5.84 5.95 -5.80
CA LEU A 218 -6.38 4.70 -5.25
C LEU A 218 -5.30 3.63 -5.10
N HIS A 219 -4.38 3.52 -6.07
CA HIS A 219 -3.24 2.61 -5.96
C HIS A 219 -2.40 2.87 -4.69
N GLN A 220 -2.09 4.13 -4.36
CA GLN A 220 -1.35 4.46 -3.14
C GLN A 220 -2.12 4.13 -1.85
N SER A 221 -3.45 4.05 -1.94
CA SER A 221 -4.34 3.76 -0.83
C SER A 221 -4.45 2.25 -0.52
N LEU A 222 -4.00 1.37 -1.45
CA LEU A 222 -4.18 -0.08 -1.34
C LEU A 222 -3.59 -0.70 -0.07
N LYS A 223 -2.46 -0.18 0.44
CA LYS A 223 -1.85 -0.68 1.67
C LYS A 223 -2.73 -0.50 2.92
N PHE A 224 -3.56 0.55 2.94
CA PHE A 224 -4.50 0.79 4.04
C PHE A 224 -5.73 -0.10 3.89
N LEU A 225 -6.24 -0.26 2.67
CA LEU A 225 -7.35 -1.16 2.36
C LEU A 225 -6.98 -2.63 2.64
N ALA A 226 -5.72 -3.01 2.41
CA ALA A 226 -5.21 -4.37 2.67
C ALA A 226 -5.34 -4.80 4.13
N ARG A 227 -5.53 -3.88 5.08
CA ARG A 227 -5.83 -4.22 6.47
C ARG A 227 -7.20 -4.90 6.62
N TYR A 228 -8.17 -4.53 5.80
CA TYR A 228 -9.59 -4.90 5.95
C TYR A 228 -10.02 -6.00 5.01
N PHE A 229 -9.49 -6.04 3.80
CA PHE A 229 -9.90 -6.99 2.77
C PHE A 229 -8.95 -8.18 2.67
N ARG A 230 -9.51 -9.39 2.56
CA ARG A 230 -8.75 -10.64 2.37
C ARG A 230 -8.03 -10.62 1.04
N GLU A 231 -8.70 -10.11 0.02
CA GLU A 231 -8.16 -9.98 -1.32
C GLU A 231 -8.51 -8.61 -1.90
N ILE A 232 -7.55 -8.05 -2.64
CA ILE A 232 -7.77 -6.83 -3.42
C ILE A 232 -7.25 -7.06 -4.82
N LEU A 233 -8.11 -6.83 -5.80
CA LEU A 233 -7.71 -6.66 -7.19
C LEU A 233 -7.82 -5.17 -7.55
N PHE A 234 -6.70 -4.52 -7.81
CA PHE A 234 -6.67 -3.19 -8.40
C PHE A 234 -6.44 -3.29 -9.90
N VAL A 235 -7.26 -2.55 -10.65
CA VAL A 235 -7.17 -2.40 -12.09
C VAL A 235 -7.16 -0.91 -12.40
N ARG A 236 -6.09 -0.43 -13.05
CA ARG A 236 -6.05 0.96 -13.50
C ARG A 236 -7.00 1.16 -14.66
N SER A 237 -8.17 1.74 -14.38
CA SER A 237 -9.21 2.02 -15.37
C SER A 237 -10.03 3.24 -14.94
N SER A 238 -10.38 4.11 -15.90
CA SER A 238 -11.38 5.17 -15.70
C SER A 238 -12.82 4.65 -15.82
N SER A 239 -12.98 3.46 -16.40
CA SER A 239 -14.27 2.87 -16.72
C SER A 239 -14.57 1.66 -15.84
N PHE A 240 -15.85 1.42 -15.59
CA PHE A 240 -16.32 0.22 -14.89
C PHE A 240 -16.21 -1.00 -15.81
N GLN A 241 -15.61 -2.09 -15.34
CA GLN A 241 -15.29 -3.27 -16.14
C GLN A 241 -16.15 -4.46 -15.66
N GLU A 242 -17.37 -4.58 -16.18
CA GLU A 242 -18.34 -5.61 -15.75
C GLU A 242 -17.82 -7.05 -15.96
N ASP A 243 -17.00 -7.25 -16.99
CA ASP A 243 -16.33 -8.52 -17.28
C ASP A 243 -15.37 -8.94 -16.17
N ILE A 244 -14.55 -8.01 -15.66
CA ILE A 244 -13.68 -8.26 -14.51
C ILE A 244 -14.51 -8.53 -13.26
N VAL A 245 -15.58 -7.75 -13.04
CA VAL A 245 -16.46 -7.96 -11.88
C VAL A 245 -17.08 -9.36 -11.91
N ALA A 246 -17.54 -9.79 -13.08
CA ALA A 246 -18.16 -11.10 -13.27
C ALA A 246 -17.19 -12.26 -12.98
N LEU A 247 -15.92 -12.12 -13.34
CA LEU A 247 -14.85 -13.11 -13.11
C LEU A 247 -14.31 -13.10 -11.67
N TYR A 248 -14.07 -11.89 -11.14
CA TYR A 248 -13.44 -11.69 -9.84
C TYR A 248 -14.38 -11.92 -8.66
N GLU A 249 -15.70 -11.70 -8.83
CA GLU A 249 -16.71 -11.88 -7.79
C GLU A 249 -16.38 -11.11 -6.49
N PRO A 250 -16.36 -9.76 -6.54
CA PRO A 250 -16.10 -8.94 -5.35
C PRO A 250 -17.31 -8.82 -4.43
N ASP A 251 -17.06 -8.64 -3.13
CA ASP A 251 -18.07 -8.22 -2.15
C ASP A 251 -18.25 -6.70 -2.14
N ALA A 252 -17.18 -5.96 -2.45
CA ALA A 252 -17.17 -4.51 -2.53
C ALA A 252 -16.38 -4.01 -3.74
N ILE A 253 -16.81 -2.87 -4.29
CA ILE A 253 -16.12 -2.14 -5.34
C ILE A 253 -15.87 -0.70 -4.89
N ILE A 254 -14.61 -0.26 -5.01
CA ILE A 254 -14.25 1.16 -4.89
C ILE A 254 -13.79 1.62 -6.27
N SER A 255 -14.39 2.69 -6.79
CA SER A 255 -13.82 3.38 -7.95
C SER A 255 -13.47 4.82 -7.66
N GLY A 256 -12.60 5.41 -8.47
CA GLY A 256 -12.24 6.80 -8.24
C GLY A 256 -11.17 7.37 -9.15
N ASN A 257 -11.13 8.69 -9.16
CA ASN A 257 -10.19 9.46 -9.94
C ASN A 257 -9.93 10.82 -9.29
N VAL A 258 -8.78 11.41 -9.58
CA VAL A 258 -8.55 12.83 -9.30
C VAL A 258 -9.42 13.73 -10.19
N GLU A 259 -9.88 14.87 -9.66
CA GLU A 259 -10.88 15.71 -10.32
C GLU A 259 -10.43 16.27 -11.68
N ARG A 260 -9.12 16.40 -11.93
CA ARG A 260 -8.59 16.80 -13.26
C ARG A 260 -8.95 15.81 -14.37
N TYR A 261 -9.20 14.54 -14.06
CA TYR A 261 -9.65 13.56 -15.05
C TYR A 261 -11.12 13.75 -15.45
N LEU A 262 -11.89 14.55 -14.69
CA LEU A 262 -13.26 14.90 -15.05
C LEU A 262 -13.34 15.89 -16.22
N MET A 263 -12.20 16.42 -16.71
CA MET A 263 -12.15 17.18 -17.97
C MET A 263 -12.86 16.43 -19.10
N LYS A 264 -12.67 15.11 -19.16
CA LYS A 264 -13.26 14.22 -20.15
C LYS A 264 -13.61 12.87 -19.53
N VAL A 265 -14.90 12.60 -19.41
CA VAL A 265 -15.44 11.30 -19.00
C VAL A 265 -16.12 10.65 -20.19
N ASN A 266 -15.68 9.44 -20.53
CA ASN A 266 -16.36 8.58 -21.52
C ASN A 266 -17.41 7.72 -20.82
N ARG A 267 -18.41 7.24 -21.55
CA ARG A 267 -19.37 6.28 -21.01
C ARG A 267 -18.67 4.94 -20.78
N ASP A 268 -19.05 4.22 -19.73
CA ASP A 268 -18.48 2.90 -19.42
C ASP A 268 -18.74 1.90 -20.55
N VAL A 269 -19.92 1.95 -21.17
CA VAL A 269 -20.33 1.06 -22.26
C VAL A 269 -19.52 1.24 -23.55
N ASP A 270 -18.79 2.35 -23.68
CA ASP A 270 -17.90 2.61 -24.84
C ASP A 270 -16.45 2.19 -24.54
N ALA A 271 -16.16 1.70 -23.34
CA ALA A 271 -14.81 1.33 -22.94
C ALA A 271 -14.40 -0.03 -23.50
N ASP A 272 -13.15 -0.12 -23.95
CA ASP A 272 -12.54 -1.42 -24.24
C ASP A 272 -12.41 -2.23 -22.94
N SER A 273 -12.60 -3.55 -23.06
CA SER A 273 -12.27 -4.49 -21.98
C SER A 273 -10.78 -4.40 -21.65
N PHE A 274 -10.46 -4.21 -20.37
CA PHE A 274 -9.09 -4.22 -19.87
C PHE A 274 -8.40 -5.55 -20.14
N LEU A 275 -9.13 -6.67 -20.04
CA LEU A 275 -8.58 -8.01 -20.29
C LEU A 275 -8.31 -8.23 -21.77
N LEU A 276 -9.25 -7.88 -22.65
CA LEU A 276 -9.10 -8.11 -24.09
C LEU A 276 -8.08 -7.16 -24.71
N SER A 277 -8.01 -5.91 -24.25
CA SER A 277 -7.08 -4.91 -24.79
C SER A 277 -5.61 -5.18 -24.44
N GLN A 278 -5.33 -6.07 -23.49
CA GLN A 278 -3.98 -6.56 -23.21
C GLN A 278 -3.48 -7.55 -24.28
N LEU A 279 -4.39 -8.28 -24.93
CA LEU A 279 -4.03 -9.33 -25.87
C LEU A 279 -3.26 -8.73 -27.06
N ASN A 280 -2.00 -9.14 -27.21
CA ASN A 280 -1.06 -8.66 -28.24
C ASN A 280 -0.72 -7.17 -28.16
N SER A 281 -0.95 -6.51 -27.01
CA SER A 281 -0.49 -5.14 -26.84
C SER A 281 1.02 -5.11 -26.54
N PRO A 282 1.83 -4.36 -27.31
CA PRO A 282 3.25 -4.18 -26.99
C PRO A 282 3.46 -3.36 -25.70
N ASP A 283 2.41 -2.68 -25.21
CA ASP A 283 2.44 -1.90 -23.99
C ASP A 283 2.11 -2.73 -22.73
N TYR A 284 1.74 -4.01 -22.89
CA TYR A 284 1.47 -4.91 -21.76
C TYR A 284 2.69 -5.79 -21.46
N ALA A 285 3.10 -5.79 -20.19
CA ALA A 285 4.17 -6.62 -19.68
C ALA A 285 3.87 -7.04 -18.23
N SER A 286 4.19 -8.28 -17.89
CA SER A 286 3.98 -8.85 -16.57
C SER A 286 4.92 -10.03 -16.34
N ASP A 287 5.41 -10.21 -15.12
CA ASP A 287 6.14 -11.42 -14.72
C ASP A 287 5.19 -12.59 -14.42
N ASP A 288 5.75 -13.80 -14.37
CA ASP A 288 5.00 -15.05 -14.14
C ASP A 288 4.27 -15.04 -12.79
N ARG A 289 4.88 -14.42 -11.76
CA ARG A 289 4.30 -14.35 -10.42
C ARG A 289 3.02 -13.51 -10.43
N HIS A 290 3.04 -12.37 -11.11
CA HIS A 290 1.88 -11.51 -11.28
C HIS A 290 0.82 -12.16 -12.17
N GLN A 291 1.20 -12.76 -13.29
CA GLN A 291 0.27 -13.45 -14.18
C GLN A 291 -0.46 -14.60 -13.45
N LEU A 292 0.28 -15.42 -12.70
CA LEU A 292 -0.31 -16.51 -11.92
C LEU A 292 -1.28 -15.99 -10.86
N ALA A 293 -0.91 -14.93 -10.13
CA ALA A 293 -1.77 -14.32 -9.12
C ALA A 293 -3.03 -13.70 -9.73
N PHE A 294 -2.88 -12.92 -10.80
CA PHE A 294 -3.98 -12.26 -11.50
C PHE A 294 -4.96 -13.29 -12.09
N ASN A 295 -4.45 -14.31 -12.79
CA ASN A 295 -5.26 -15.39 -13.34
C ASN A 295 -5.98 -16.19 -12.24
N ALA A 296 -5.32 -16.46 -11.12
CA ALA A 296 -5.94 -17.15 -9.99
C ALA A 296 -7.12 -16.34 -9.42
N GLN A 297 -6.95 -15.03 -9.24
CA GLN A 297 -8.01 -14.15 -8.74
C GLN A 297 -9.23 -14.10 -9.68
N LEU A 298 -9.01 -14.02 -11.00
CA LEU A 298 -10.10 -14.05 -12.00
C LEU A 298 -10.70 -15.44 -12.21
N SER A 299 -10.03 -16.49 -11.74
CA SER A 299 -10.51 -17.87 -11.81
C SER A 299 -11.46 -18.23 -10.66
N HIS A 300 -11.64 -17.36 -9.66
CA HIS A 300 -12.39 -17.65 -8.44
C HIS A 300 -13.78 -18.24 -8.70
N ARG A 301 -14.54 -17.62 -9.62
CA ARG A 301 -15.93 -17.99 -9.87
C ARG A 301 -16.08 -19.23 -10.75
N PHE A 302 -15.41 -19.26 -11.91
CA PHE A 302 -15.67 -20.25 -12.94
C PHE A 302 -14.60 -21.35 -13.06
N HIS A 303 -13.39 -21.11 -12.54
CA HIS A 303 -12.24 -22.01 -12.64
C HIS A 303 -11.61 -22.26 -11.27
N ARG A 304 -12.48 -22.58 -10.30
CA ARG A 304 -12.17 -22.60 -8.87
C ARG A 304 -10.91 -23.40 -8.49
N LEU A 305 -10.62 -24.49 -9.19
CA LEU A 305 -9.40 -25.28 -8.95
C LEU A 305 -8.09 -24.48 -9.14
N ALA A 306 -8.04 -23.53 -10.06
CA ALA A 306 -6.86 -22.68 -10.25
C ALA A 306 -6.67 -21.71 -9.06
N TYR A 307 -7.77 -21.12 -8.58
CA TYR A 307 -7.78 -20.28 -7.38
C TYR A 307 -7.41 -21.07 -6.12
N ASP A 308 -7.99 -22.25 -5.93
CA ASP A 308 -7.76 -23.11 -4.76
C ASP A 308 -6.34 -23.70 -4.72
N ARG A 309 -5.66 -23.83 -5.86
CA ARG A 309 -4.24 -24.23 -5.90
C ARG A 309 -3.31 -23.09 -5.50
N TRP A 310 -3.65 -21.87 -5.91
CA TRP A 310 -2.83 -20.69 -5.65
C TRP A 310 -2.95 -20.22 -4.19
N THR A 311 -4.17 -20.21 -3.66
CA THR A 311 -4.49 -19.63 -2.36
C THR A 311 -3.67 -20.21 -1.19
N PRO A 312 -3.61 -21.54 -0.97
CA PRO A 312 -2.83 -22.12 0.13
C PRO A 312 -1.33 -21.86 -0.02
N ALA A 313 -0.81 -21.82 -1.25
CA ALA A 313 0.59 -21.53 -1.51
C ALA A 313 0.93 -20.08 -1.10
N ILE A 314 0.05 -19.12 -1.40
CA ILE A 314 0.24 -17.73 -0.99
C ILE A 314 0.01 -17.52 0.51
N ASP A 315 -0.95 -18.21 1.09
CA ASP A 315 -1.20 -18.16 2.54
C ASP A 315 -0.04 -18.76 3.32
N ALA A 316 0.64 -19.78 2.79
CA ALA A 316 1.85 -20.33 3.39
C ALA A 316 3.03 -19.35 3.37
N LEU A 317 3.11 -18.44 2.39
CA LEU A 317 4.13 -17.38 2.33
C LEU A 317 3.87 -16.23 3.30
N GLN A 318 2.64 -16.11 3.77
CA GLN A 318 2.30 -15.18 4.82
C GLN A 318 2.50 -15.95 6.13
N PRO A 319 3.35 -15.53 7.06
CA PRO A 319 3.50 -16.24 8.34
C PRO A 319 2.21 -16.10 9.15
N SER A 320 1.68 -17.18 9.74
CA SER A 320 0.59 -17.09 10.73
C SER A 320 0.97 -15.99 11.71
N ALA A 321 0.03 -15.17 12.19
CA ALA A 321 0.23 -13.80 12.69
C ALA A 321 1.28 -13.61 13.81
N GLU A 322 1.97 -14.67 14.22
CA GLU A 322 3.12 -14.72 15.09
C GLU A 322 4.45 -14.48 14.32
N THR A 323 4.57 -13.37 13.60
CA THR A 323 5.88 -12.67 13.61
C THR A 323 5.86 -11.87 14.90
N GLN A 324 6.20 -12.51 16.03
CA GLN A 324 6.21 -11.80 17.30
C GLN A 324 7.36 -10.79 17.28
N LEU A 325 7.01 -9.50 17.18
CA LEU A 325 7.90 -8.38 17.47
C LEU A 325 8.01 -8.32 19.00
N VAL A 326 9.10 -8.88 19.55
CA VAL A 326 9.25 -8.96 21.00
C VAL A 326 10.52 -8.22 21.43
N PRO A 327 10.44 -7.27 22.37
CA PRO A 327 11.61 -6.82 23.11
C PRO A 327 12.29 -8.03 23.76
N VAL A 328 13.62 -8.10 23.75
CA VAL A 328 14.39 -9.24 24.30
C VAL A 328 13.96 -9.70 25.70
N GLN A 329 13.53 -8.75 26.52
CA GLN A 329 13.17 -8.99 27.91
C GLN A 329 11.82 -9.71 28.05
N ASP A 330 11.03 -9.75 26.97
CA ASP A 330 9.68 -10.32 26.91
C ASP A 330 9.56 -11.51 25.95
N LEU A 331 10.66 -12.00 25.38
CA LEU A 331 10.70 -13.30 24.70
C LEU A 331 10.48 -14.38 25.76
N VAL A 332 9.21 -14.56 26.17
CA VAL A 332 8.61 -15.71 26.87
C VAL A 332 7.24 -15.29 27.43
N SER A 333 6.17 -15.80 26.81
CA SER A 333 5.27 -16.65 27.60
C SER A 333 5.72 -18.09 27.33
N THR A 334 6.06 -18.81 28.38
CA THR A 334 6.68 -20.13 28.29
C THR A 334 5.73 -21.09 27.55
N GLY A 335 6.18 -21.68 26.44
CA GLY A 335 5.43 -22.74 25.74
C GLY A 335 4.82 -22.38 24.39
N THR A 336 5.13 -21.22 23.80
CA THR A 336 4.69 -20.88 22.45
C THR A 336 5.48 -21.69 21.40
N SER A 337 4.75 -22.39 20.52
CA SER A 337 5.31 -23.21 19.43
C SER A 337 5.04 -22.55 18.07
N PHE A 338 6.08 -22.39 17.27
CA PHE A 338 6.04 -21.82 15.93
C PHE A 338 6.34 -22.89 14.89
N ARG A 339 5.66 -22.84 13.75
CA ARG A 339 6.02 -23.64 12.57
C ARG A 339 6.99 -22.83 11.70
N ALA A 340 8.10 -23.45 11.36
CA ALA A 340 9.14 -22.93 10.48
C ALA A 340 9.00 -23.51 9.06
N THR A 341 9.24 -22.68 8.05
CA THR A 341 9.41 -23.09 6.64
C THR A 341 10.88 -23.17 6.21
N GLY A 342 11.80 -22.80 7.11
CA GLY A 342 13.24 -22.71 6.86
C GLY A 342 13.74 -21.30 6.49
N ASN A 343 12.83 -20.36 6.22
CA ASN A 343 13.13 -18.92 6.13
C ASN A 343 12.33 -18.10 7.17
N ASP A 344 11.57 -18.79 8.01
CA ASP A 344 10.74 -18.27 9.09
C ASP A 344 10.65 -19.34 10.21
N PRO A 345 10.24 -18.98 11.44
CA PRO A 345 9.99 -17.62 11.92
C PRO A 345 11.27 -16.78 11.97
N ILE A 346 11.14 -15.45 11.92
CA ILE A 346 12.25 -14.51 12.09
C ILE A 346 11.93 -13.66 13.33
N PHE A 347 12.84 -13.63 14.29
CA PHE A 347 12.68 -12.85 15.51
C PHE A 347 13.58 -11.62 15.45
N SER A 348 13.00 -10.44 15.24
CA SER A 348 13.73 -9.18 15.35
C SER A 348 13.78 -8.71 16.80
N ILE A 349 14.98 -8.35 17.24
CA ILE A 349 15.25 -7.86 18.59
C ILE A 349 15.36 -6.33 18.51
N HIS A 350 14.42 -5.64 19.15
CA HIS A 350 14.35 -4.17 19.17
C HIS A 350 14.97 -3.56 20.43
N GLY A 351 15.23 -2.25 20.40
CA GLY A 351 15.75 -1.50 21.54
C GLY A 351 17.26 -1.66 21.79
N THR A 352 17.99 -2.30 20.87
CA THR A 352 19.43 -2.55 20.99
C THR A 352 20.30 -1.59 20.18
N ALA A 353 19.70 -0.61 19.51
CA ALA A 353 20.43 0.35 18.70
C ALA A 353 21.39 1.19 19.57
N GLY A 354 22.68 1.14 19.26
CA GLY A 354 23.72 1.82 20.01
C GLY A 354 24.16 1.09 21.29
N GLN A 355 23.72 -0.15 21.50
CA GLN A 355 24.19 -0.98 22.63
C GLN A 355 25.34 -1.89 22.21
N ARG A 356 26.24 -2.16 23.15
CA ARG A 356 27.30 -3.17 23.01
C ARG A 356 26.78 -4.51 23.47
N ILE A 357 26.75 -5.49 22.57
CA ILE A 357 26.21 -6.82 22.84
C ILE A 357 27.34 -7.78 23.13
N GLU A 358 27.36 -8.37 24.33
CA GLU A 358 28.32 -9.42 24.70
C GLU A 358 27.87 -10.75 24.10
N ARG A 359 26.66 -11.20 24.44
CA ARG A 359 26.12 -12.49 24.00
C ARG A 359 24.60 -12.50 23.90
N PHE A 360 24.07 -13.39 23.07
CA PHE A 360 22.66 -13.79 23.06
C PHE A 360 22.53 -15.29 23.35
N THR A 361 21.71 -15.65 24.33
CA THR A 361 21.41 -17.05 24.69
C THR A 361 19.94 -17.34 24.42
N VAL A 362 19.65 -18.49 23.83
CA VAL A 362 18.27 -18.93 23.58
C VAL A 362 18.11 -20.44 23.81
N GLU A 363 17.01 -20.81 24.45
CA GLU A 363 16.62 -22.19 24.75
C GLU A 363 15.29 -22.51 24.04
N PHE A 364 15.24 -23.64 23.34
CA PHE A 364 14.06 -24.07 22.60
C PHE A 364 14.04 -25.57 22.32
N VAL A 365 12.89 -26.10 21.94
CA VAL A 365 12.73 -27.48 21.46
C VAL A 365 12.48 -27.46 19.95
N SER A 366 13.24 -28.22 19.17
CA SER A 366 13.04 -28.43 17.73
C SER A 366 12.55 -29.85 17.45
N ASP A 367 11.68 -30.04 16.47
CA ASP A 367 11.30 -31.37 15.97
C ASP A 367 12.18 -31.88 14.82
N VAL A 368 13.11 -31.06 14.34
CA VAL A 368 14.04 -31.35 13.24
C VAL A 368 15.48 -30.96 13.58
N ASP A 369 16.45 -31.63 12.94
CA ASP A 369 17.82 -31.14 12.87
C ASP A 369 17.89 -29.98 11.87
N SER A 370 18.62 -28.91 12.21
CA SER A 370 18.68 -27.70 11.38
C SER A 370 19.92 -26.86 11.73
N VAL A 371 19.90 -25.60 11.29
CA VAL A 371 20.86 -24.56 11.67
C VAL A 371 20.06 -23.34 12.11
N ALA A 372 20.46 -22.78 13.25
CA ALA A 372 19.98 -21.48 13.71
C ALA A 372 21.02 -20.41 13.35
N GLN A 373 20.55 -19.24 12.99
CA GLN A 373 21.40 -18.12 12.58
C GLN A 373 21.02 -16.86 13.34
N PHE A 374 22.02 -16.18 13.89
CA PHE A 374 21.86 -14.92 14.59
C PHE A 374 22.57 -13.82 13.84
N PHE A 375 21.82 -12.82 13.40
CA PHE A 375 22.31 -11.70 12.61
C PHE A 375 22.43 -10.44 13.46
N PHE A 376 23.40 -9.61 13.13
CA PHE A 376 23.56 -8.28 13.70
C PHE A 376 23.88 -7.26 12.61
N ILE A 377 23.55 -5.99 12.85
CA ILE A 377 23.92 -4.87 11.97
C ILE A 377 24.99 -4.04 12.68
N PRO A 378 26.26 -4.04 12.21
CA PRO A 378 27.29 -3.15 12.73
C PRO A 378 26.94 -1.66 12.52
N GLU A 379 27.62 -0.76 13.22
CA GLU A 379 27.38 0.69 13.11
C GLU A 379 27.57 1.26 11.68
N GLY A 380 28.44 0.66 10.86
CA GLY A 380 28.68 1.07 9.47
C GLY A 380 27.57 0.66 8.48
N ASP A 381 26.74 -0.30 8.86
CA ASP A 381 25.83 -0.98 7.95
C ASP A 381 24.37 -0.57 8.14
N ARG A 382 23.54 -0.89 7.15
CA ARG A 382 22.11 -0.53 7.13
C ARG A 382 21.17 -1.74 7.05
N THR A 383 21.68 -2.92 6.71
CA THR A 383 20.87 -4.12 6.46
C THR A 383 21.57 -5.36 7.02
N PHE A 384 20.80 -6.37 7.41
CA PHE A 384 21.35 -7.67 7.76
C PHE A 384 22.05 -8.31 6.55
N SER A 385 23.22 -8.90 6.76
CA SER A 385 23.98 -9.63 5.75
C SER A 385 24.45 -10.98 6.32
N GLY A 386 24.73 -11.96 5.46
CA GLY A 386 25.31 -13.23 5.89
C GLY A 386 26.71 -13.08 6.50
N GLU A 387 27.45 -12.02 6.13
CA GLU A 387 28.78 -11.70 6.68
C GLU A 387 28.71 -11.26 8.14
N HIS A 388 27.55 -10.77 8.60
CA HIS A 388 27.30 -10.33 9.97
C HIS A 388 26.32 -11.25 10.67
N SER A 389 26.67 -12.53 10.69
CA SER A 389 25.88 -13.57 11.32
C SER A 389 26.72 -14.67 11.96
N ILE A 390 26.13 -15.34 12.94
CA ILE A 390 26.69 -16.52 13.62
C ILE A 390 25.70 -17.66 13.44
N SER A 391 26.17 -18.79 12.92
CA SER A 391 25.36 -19.98 12.69
C SER A 391 25.75 -21.10 13.64
N LEU A 392 24.76 -21.72 14.28
CA LEU A 392 24.93 -22.85 15.20
C LEU A 392 24.02 -24.00 14.80
N ALA A 393 24.51 -25.23 14.98
CA ALA A 393 23.73 -26.43 14.70
C ALA A 393 22.55 -26.56 15.67
N VAL A 394 21.41 -27.00 15.15
CA VAL A 394 20.21 -27.34 15.90
C VAL A 394 20.00 -28.83 15.79
N VAL A 395 19.77 -29.48 16.92
CA VAL A 395 19.40 -30.90 16.96
C VAL A 395 17.93 -31.06 17.28
N ARG A 396 17.34 -32.15 16.82
CA ARG A 396 16.00 -32.57 17.24
C ARG A 396 15.98 -32.77 18.76
N GLY A 397 15.00 -32.17 19.42
CA GLY A 397 14.87 -32.13 20.87
C GLY A 397 15.26 -30.76 21.45
N PHE A 398 15.75 -30.76 22.68
CA PHE A 398 16.09 -29.52 23.39
C PHE A 398 17.43 -28.95 22.92
N ASN A 399 17.45 -27.64 22.69
CA ASN A 399 18.62 -26.87 22.29
C ASN A 399 18.81 -25.69 23.25
N ARG A 400 20.07 -25.43 23.61
CA ARG A 400 20.51 -24.20 24.27
C ARG A 400 21.67 -23.64 23.46
N LEU A 401 21.41 -22.55 22.75
CA LEU A 401 22.37 -21.92 21.85
C LEU A 401 22.86 -20.60 22.44
N GLN A 402 24.14 -20.31 22.24
CA GLN A 402 24.80 -19.11 22.73
C GLN A 402 25.61 -18.47 21.61
N PHE A 403 25.21 -17.28 21.20
CA PHE A 403 25.82 -16.48 20.14
C PHE A 403 26.68 -15.39 20.79
N GLU A 404 27.99 -15.48 20.63
CA GLU A 404 28.96 -14.55 21.23
C GLU A 404 29.29 -13.41 20.25
N LEU A 405 29.02 -12.16 20.65
CA LEU A 405 29.28 -10.95 19.86
C LEU A 405 30.45 -10.13 20.43
N GLY A 406 30.99 -10.48 21.60
CA GLY A 406 32.24 -9.92 22.12
C GLY A 406 32.20 -8.42 22.42
N GLY A 407 31.02 -7.85 22.69
CA GLY A 407 30.85 -6.43 23.00
C GLY A 407 30.68 -5.54 21.76
N GLN A 408 30.27 -6.12 20.64
CA GLN A 408 30.06 -5.40 19.39
C GLN A 408 28.92 -4.39 19.51
N LEU A 409 29.14 -3.17 18.98
CA LEU A 409 28.12 -2.15 18.88
C LEU A 409 27.18 -2.47 17.71
N VAL A 410 25.88 -2.54 17.97
CA VAL A 410 24.88 -2.95 16.97
C VAL A 410 23.78 -1.91 16.77
N LYS A 411 23.22 -1.88 15.55
CA LYS A 411 22.02 -1.11 15.18
C LYS A 411 20.75 -1.95 15.20
N GLY A 412 20.88 -3.26 15.05
CA GLY A 412 19.76 -4.19 15.05
C GLY A 412 20.24 -5.63 15.18
N LEU A 413 19.37 -6.48 15.71
CA LEU A 413 19.62 -7.90 15.93
C LEU A 413 18.44 -8.72 15.39
N ARG A 414 18.72 -9.90 14.86
CA ARG A 414 17.73 -10.83 14.32
C ARG A 414 18.12 -12.27 14.60
N PHE A 415 17.17 -13.09 15.02
CA PHE A 415 17.34 -14.52 15.27
C PHE A 415 16.44 -15.34 14.36
N ASP A 416 17.06 -16.26 13.63
CA ASP A 416 16.40 -17.22 12.75
C ASP A 416 16.65 -18.62 13.32
N PRO A 417 15.64 -19.30 13.89
CA PRO A 417 15.88 -20.52 14.65
C PRO A 417 16.10 -21.77 13.81
N LEU A 418 15.54 -21.83 12.59
CA LEU A 418 15.55 -23.02 11.74
C LEU A 418 15.75 -22.61 10.28
N ALA A 419 16.75 -23.20 9.64
CA ALA A 419 17.03 -23.09 8.20
C ALA A 419 16.31 -24.19 7.37
N ALA A 420 15.44 -24.98 8.00
CA ALA A 420 14.64 -26.03 7.36
C ALA A 420 13.20 -26.03 7.88
N PRO A 421 12.23 -26.57 7.13
CA PRO A 421 10.87 -26.74 7.61
C PRO A 421 10.80 -27.60 8.89
N GLY A 422 10.06 -27.14 9.89
CA GLY A 422 9.93 -27.81 11.19
C GLY A 422 9.04 -27.07 12.18
N THR A 423 9.13 -27.43 13.46
CA THR A 423 8.44 -26.81 14.57
C THR A 423 9.45 -26.47 15.65
N ILE A 424 9.39 -25.23 16.15
CA ILE A 424 10.20 -24.76 17.28
C ILE A 424 9.30 -24.32 18.43
N SER A 425 9.64 -24.73 19.66
CA SER A 425 8.99 -24.22 20.87
C SER A 425 9.99 -23.46 21.73
N LEU A 426 9.86 -22.13 21.79
CA LEU A 426 10.76 -21.28 22.56
C LEU A 426 10.51 -21.47 24.07
N ARG A 427 11.61 -21.56 24.83
CA ARG A 427 11.59 -21.76 26.28
C ARG A 427 12.09 -20.56 27.04
N ARG A 428 13.22 -19.98 26.60
CA ARG A 428 13.88 -18.85 27.26
C ARG A 428 14.81 -18.14 26.29
N SER A 429 14.99 -16.83 26.47
CA SER A 429 16.13 -16.12 25.90
C SER A 429 16.72 -15.11 26.88
N GLU A 430 17.95 -14.71 26.62
CA GLU A 430 18.69 -13.73 27.40
C GLU A 430 19.67 -12.99 26.49
N LEU A 431 19.68 -11.66 26.54
CA LEU A 431 20.71 -10.85 25.88
C LEU A 431 21.55 -10.16 26.95
N VAL A 432 22.87 -10.33 26.86
CA VAL A 432 23.81 -9.69 27.76
C VAL A 432 24.44 -8.51 27.02
N THR A 433 24.28 -7.32 27.61
CA THR A 433 24.83 -6.06 27.10
C THR A 433 25.96 -5.58 27.99
N LEU A 434 27.00 -5.00 27.40
CA LEU A 434 28.04 -4.29 28.15
C LEU A 434 27.62 -2.83 28.38
N PRO A 435 28.04 -2.21 29.50
CA PRO A 435 27.92 -0.76 29.68
C PRO A 435 28.52 -0.01 28.49
N GLY A 436 27.82 1.03 28.04
CA GLY A 436 28.19 1.86 26.90
C GLY A 436 29.50 2.61 27.06
#